data_AF-H1LM32-F1
#
_entry.id   AF-H1LM32-F1
#
_cell.length_a   1.000
_cell.length_b   1.000
_cell.length_c   1.000
_cell.angle_alpha   90.00
_cell.angle_beta   90.00
_cell.angle_gamma   90.00
#
_symmetry.space_group_name_H-M   'P 1'
#
loop_
_entity.id
_entity.type
_entity.pdbx_description
1 polymer ?
#
loop_
_entity_poly.entity_id
_entity_poly.type
_entity_poly.pdbx_seq_one_letter_code
_entity_poly.pdbx_strand_id
1 'polypeptide(L)'
;MGRTEKLLDKLAQSKSTFNWNPENYIKVSERIIKTGRYSMKLLNYKGYVGTIEADLENNILFGKLAYIRDLVTYEAESLSELEKEFRQSVDLYLQDCLELGKEPNKPFKGVFNVRIGEELHREATIIAGDRSLNAFVTEAIQEKIFREKPSLR
;
A
#
# COMPACT_ATOMS: atom_id res chain seq x y z
N MET A 1 -37.21 4.51 25.98
CA MET A 1 -36.29 3.93 24.98
C MET A 1 -36.61 4.49 23.62
N GLY A 2 -35.72 5.35 23.12
CA GLY A 2 -35.92 6.13 21.90
C GLY A 2 -35.79 5.26 20.65
N ARG A 3 -36.42 5.67 19.54
CA ARG A 3 -36.30 5.03 18.21
C ARG A 3 -34.85 4.86 17.74
N THR A 4 -33.93 5.67 18.27
CA THR A 4 -32.49 5.65 18.03
C THR A 4 -31.76 4.49 18.70
N GLU A 5 -32.15 4.09 19.92
CA GLU A 5 -31.52 2.96 20.63
C GLU A 5 -31.86 1.62 19.98
N LYS A 6 -33.10 1.47 19.48
CA LYS A 6 -33.54 0.27 18.73
C LYS A 6 -32.94 0.16 17.32
N LEU A 7 -32.40 1.24 16.77
CA LEU A 7 -31.69 1.25 15.48
C LEU A 7 -30.23 0.82 15.65
N LEU A 8 -29.60 1.19 16.77
CA LEU A 8 -28.21 0.82 17.08
C LEU A 8 -28.09 -0.66 17.45
N ASP A 9 -29.07 -1.23 18.15
CA ASP A 9 -29.11 -2.68 18.42
C ASP A 9 -29.37 -3.52 17.15
N LYS A 10 -30.13 -2.99 16.18
CA LYS A 10 -30.32 -3.62 14.87
C LYS A 10 -29.07 -3.55 14.00
N LEU A 11 -28.31 -2.46 14.07
CA LEU A 11 -27.02 -2.30 13.38
C LEU A 11 -25.92 -3.18 14.00
N ALA A 12 -25.97 -3.43 15.32
CA ALA A 12 -25.05 -4.33 16.00
C ALA A 12 -25.30 -5.82 15.72
N GLN A 13 -26.53 -6.19 15.30
CA GLN A 13 -26.92 -7.57 15.04
C GLN A 13 -26.83 -8.01 13.58
N SER A 14 -26.60 -7.12 12.61
CA SER A 14 -26.31 -7.51 11.22
C SER A 14 -24.81 -7.55 10.93
N LYS A 15 -24.07 -8.46 11.59
CA LYS A 15 -22.78 -8.92 11.05
C LYS A 15 -23.06 -9.71 9.77
N SER A 16 -22.69 -9.19 8.60
CA SER A 16 -22.24 -9.97 7.42
C SER A 16 -22.19 -9.07 6.16
N THR A 17 -21.10 -9.21 5.41
CA THR A 17 -20.77 -8.58 4.12
C THR A 17 -20.33 -7.12 4.17
N PHE A 18 -19.02 -6.92 4.39
CA PHE A 18 -18.32 -5.75 3.86
C PHE A 18 -18.41 -5.83 2.33
N ASN A 19 -19.44 -5.22 1.76
CA ASN A 19 -19.69 -5.23 0.33
C ASN A 19 -18.75 -4.21 -0.32
N TRP A 20 -17.59 -4.68 -0.78
CA TRP A 20 -16.65 -3.88 -1.56
C TRP A 20 -17.36 -3.36 -2.82
N ASN A 21 -17.49 -2.03 -2.94
CA ASN A 21 -18.09 -1.37 -4.09
C ASN A 21 -17.08 -0.36 -4.68
N PRO A 22 -16.69 -0.50 -5.97
CA PRO A 22 -15.78 0.43 -6.67
C PRO A 22 -16.20 1.91 -6.60
N GLU A 23 -17.49 2.21 -6.57
CA GLU A 23 -17.99 3.59 -6.53
C GLU A 23 -17.73 4.27 -5.18
N ASN A 24 -17.71 3.50 -4.10
CA ASN A 24 -17.35 4.00 -2.77
C ASN A 24 -15.85 4.33 -2.70
N TYR A 25 -15.00 3.58 -3.41
CA TYR A 25 -13.57 3.90 -3.53
C TYR A 25 -13.35 5.21 -4.30
N ILE A 26 -14.07 5.41 -5.40
CA ILE A 26 -13.97 6.64 -6.21
C ILE A 26 -14.43 7.87 -5.42
N LYS A 27 -15.63 7.84 -4.80
CA LYS A 27 -16.12 8.96 -3.98
C LYS A 27 -15.25 9.28 -2.77
N VAL A 28 -14.66 8.26 -2.15
CA VAL A 28 -13.73 8.43 -1.03
C VAL A 28 -12.40 9.00 -1.55
N SER A 29 -11.89 8.57 -2.70
CA SER A 29 -10.67 9.11 -3.32
C SER A 29 -10.81 10.60 -3.69
N GLU A 30 -11.94 11.01 -4.27
CA GLU A 30 -12.21 12.42 -4.63
C GLU A 30 -12.30 13.33 -3.40
N ARG A 31 -12.89 12.83 -2.31
CA ARG A 31 -12.98 13.55 -1.03
C ARG A 31 -11.64 13.57 -0.27
N ILE A 32 -10.79 12.55 -0.49
CA ILE A 32 -9.43 12.44 0.07
C ILE A 32 -8.47 13.42 -0.62
N ILE A 33 -8.53 13.58 -1.94
CA ILE A 33 -7.69 14.55 -2.70
C ILE A 33 -7.92 15.97 -2.18
N LYS A 34 -9.14 16.32 -1.78
CA LYS A 34 -9.50 17.65 -1.24
C LYS A 34 -8.94 17.97 0.16
N THR A 35 -8.40 16.99 0.90
CA THR A 35 -8.06 17.16 2.33
C THR A 35 -6.57 17.01 2.66
N GLY A 36 -5.70 16.91 1.65
CA GLY A 36 -4.34 17.46 1.67
C GLY A 36 -3.36 16.98 2.75
N ARG A 37 -3.29 15.69 3.06
CA ARG A 37 -2.29 15.19 4.02
C ARG A 37 -1.88 13.72 3.72
N TYR A 38 -0.74 13.56 3.06
CA TYR A 38 0.37 12.63 3.31
C TYR A 38 1.29 12.70 2.09
N SER A 39 2.54 13.14 2.25
CA SER A 39 3.47 13.23 1.14
C SER A 39 4.84 12.63 1.47
N MET A 40 4.92 11.29 1.59
CA MET A 40 6.02 10.64 0.86
C MET A 40 5.61 10.72 -0.60
N LYS A 41 6.19 11.67 -1.34
CA LYS A 41 5.94 11.80 -2.78
C LYS A 41 6.66 10.65 -3.46
N LEU A 42 6.03 9.48 -3.45
CA LEU A 42 6.51 8.32 -4.19
C LEU A 42 6.00 8.42 -5.62
N LEU A 43 6.86 8.09 -6.56
CA LEU A 43 6.48 7.95 -7.96
C LEU A 43 5.81 6.59 -8.17
N ASN A 44 4.83 6.51 -9.07
CA ASN A 44 4.13 5.27 -9.36
C ASN A 44 3.99 5.10 -10.88
N TYR A 45 4.42 3.95 -11.41
CA TYR A 45 4.29 3.61 -12.82
C TYR A 45 4.37 2.10 -13.03
N LYS A 46 3.43 1.52 -13.79
CA LYS A 46 3.35 0.06 -14.06
C LYS A 46 3.41 -0.84 -12.81
N GLY A 47 2.89 -0.35 -11.68
CA GLY A 47 2.92 -1.06 -10.39
C GLY A 47 4.26 -0.97 -9.65
N TYR A 48 5.25 -0.27 -10.21
CA TYR A 48 6.50 0.10 -9.56
C TYR A 48 6.36 1.39 -8.79
N VAL A 49 7.08 1.46 -7.67
CA VAL A 49 7.11 2.60 -6.77
C VAL A 49 8.53 3.17 -6.78
N GLY A 50 8.66 4.49 -6.88
CA GLY A 50 9.95 5.18 -6.90
C GLY A 50 10.11 6.12 -5.71
N THR A 51 11.30 6.20 -5.12
CA THR A 51 11.63 7.22 -4.10
C THR A 51 11.91 8.58 -4.75
N ILE A 52 11.80 9.64 -3.94
CA ILE A 52 12.26 10.98 -4.33
C ILE A 52 13.13 11.48 -3.19
N GLU A 53 14.39 11.72 -3.49
CA GLU A 53 15.42 12.21 -2.59
C GLU A 53 16.09 13.41 -3.26
N ALA A 54 16.67 14.31 -2.45
CA ALA A 54 17.30 15.53 -2.94
C ALA A 54 18.72 15.63 -2.40
N ASP A 55 19.66 15.84 -3.31
CA ASP A 55 21.02 16.26 -3.00
C ASP A 55 21.08 17.79 -3.10
N LEU A 56 21.16 18.43 -1.95
CA LEU A 56 21.18 19.90 -1.85
C LEU A 56 22.55 20.49 -2.21
N GLU A 57 23.62 19.71 -2.11
CA GLU A 57 24.97 20.18 -2.43
C GLU A 57 25.16 20.27 -3.94
N ASN A 58 24.64 19.27 -4.66
CA ASN A 58 24.75 19.17 -6.11
C ASN A 58 23.51 19.71 -6.85
N ASN A 59 22.47 20.12 -6.13
CA ASN A 59 21.19 20.58 -6.67
C ASN A 59 20.55 19.57 -7.65
N ILE A 60 20.56 18.30 -7.26
CA ILE A 60 20.02 17.17 -8.05
C ILE A 60 18.96 16.44 -7.23
N LEU A 61 17.91 15.98 -7.90
CA LEU A 61 16.97 15.01 -7.36
C LEU A 61 17.38 13.61 -7.81
N PHE A 62 17.22 12.63 -6.94
CA PHE A 62 17.49 11.25 -7.27
C PHE A 62 16.48 10.32 -6.62
N GLY A 63 16.43 9.09 -7.09
CA GLY A 63 15.56 8.08 -6.55
C GLY A 63 15.91 6.69 -7.02
N LYS A 64 15.18 5.72 -6.47
CA LYS A 64 15.29 4.32 -6.86
C LYS A 64 13.93 3.64 -6.85
N LEU A 65 13.81 2.55 -7.60
CA LEU A 65 12.67 1.65 -7.48
C LEU A 65 12.67 1.07 -6.06
N ALA A 66 11.59 1.33 -5.33
CA ALA A 66 11.34 0.86 -3.99
C ALA A 66 10.67 -0.52 -4.01
N TYR A 67 10.90 -1.28 -2.93
CA TYR A 67 10.23 -2.57 -2.68
C TYR A 67 10.52 -3.67 -3.71
N ILE A 68 11.65 -3.57 -4.40
CA ILE A 68 12.24 -4.62 -5.23
C ILE A 68 13.64 -4.97 -4.73
N ARG A 69 14.19 -6.12 -5.14
CA ARG A 69 15.56 -6.51 -4.76
C ARG A 69 16.62 -5.91 -5.67
N ASP A 70 16.29 -5.73 -6.95
CA ASP A 70 17.21 -5.16 -7.94
C ASP A 70 17.39 -3.67 -7.69
N LEU A 71 18.62 -3.19 -7.87
CA LEU A 71 18.92 -1.76 -7.76
C LEU A 71 18.68 -1.09 -9.11
N VAL A 72 17.65 -0.25 -9.17
CA VAL A 72 17.34 0.58 -10.33
C VAL A 72 17.21 2.02 -9.83
N THR A 73 18.10 2.89 -10.30
CA THR A 73 18.19 4.30 -9.89
C THR A 73 17.84 5.24 -11.04
N TYR A 74 17.53 6.48 -10.71
CA TYR A 74 17.30 7.58 -11.66
C TYR A 74 17.59 8.90 -10.95
N GLU A 75 17.93 9.92 -11.73
CA GLU A 75 18.26 11.25 -11.24
C GLU A 75 17.87 12.30 -12.27
N ALA A 76 17.62 13.53 -11.80
CA ALA A 76 17.31 14.67 -12.64
C ALA A 76 17.44 15.99 -11.87
N GLU A 77 17.53 17.10 -12.60
CA GLU A 77 17.64 18.44 -12.00
C GLU A 77 16.28 19.01 -11.56
N SER A 78 15.19 18.47 -12.11
CA SER A 78 13.82 18.91 -11.79
C SER A 78 12.90 17.74 -11.49
N LEU A 79 11.83 18.00 -10.72
CA LEU A 79 10.85 16.97 -10.38
C LEU A 79 10.18 16.40 -11.63
N SER A 80 9.87 17.24 -12.62
CA SER A 80 9.23 16.79 -13.87
C SER A 80 10.13 15.85 -14.67
N GLU A 81 11.42 16.12 -14.71
CA GLU A 81 12.39 15.25 -15.37
C GLU A 81 12.60 13.98 -14.56
N LEU A 82 12.63 14.07 -13.22
CA LEU A 82 12.73 12.90 -12.36
C LEU A 82 11.58 11.92 -12.58
N GLU A 83 10.34 12.42 -12.78
CA GLU A 83 9.19 11.58 -13.12
C GLU A 83 9.36 10.87 -14.47
N LYS A 84 9.98 11.53 -15.44
CA LYS A 84 10.28 10.97 -16.76
C LYS A 84 11.38 9.92 -16.67
N GLU A 85 12.49 10.23 -16.00
CA GLU A 85 13.61 9.33 -15.78
C GLU A 85 13.16 8.09 -14.97
N PHE A 86 12.30 8.27 -13.97
CA PHE A 86 11.69 7.13 -13.27
C PHE A 86 10.92 6.20 -14.22
N ARG A 87 10.04 6.74 -15.08
CA ARG A 87 9.26 5.94 -16.04
C ARG A 87 10.17 5.22 -17.02
N GLN A 88 11.19 5.91 -17.51
CA GLN A 88 12.20 5.35 -18.40
C GLN A 88 12.99 4.23 -17.72
N SER A 89 13.47 4.43 -16.49
CA SER A 89 14.17 3.40 -15.72
C SER A 89 13.30 2.17 -15.43
N VAL A 90 12.00 2.34 -15.20
CA VAL A 90 11.06 1.20 -15.08
C VAL A 90 10.91 0.46 -16.42
N ASP A 91 10.77 1.18 -17.53
CA ASP A 91 10.61 0.57 -18.85
C ASP A 91 11.87 -0.17 -19.29
N LEU A 92 13.05 0.42 -19.06
CA LEU A 92 14.35 -0.21 -19.29
C LEU A 92 14.52 -1.44 -18.41
N TYR A 93 14.21 -1.35 -17.11
CA TYR A 93 14.29 -2.50 -16.21
C TYR A 93 13.43 -3.69 -16.68
N LEU A 94 12.20 -3.42 -17.13
CA LEU A 94 11.31 -4.45 -17.65
C LEU A 94 11.83 -5.05 -18.97
N GLN A 95 12.40 -4.22 -19.83
CA GLN A 95 13.02 -4.67 -21.07
C GLN A 95 14.27 -5.53 -20.80
N ASP A 96 15.18 -5.10 -19.93
CA ASP A 96 16.37 -5.85 -19.54
C ASP A 96 16.00 -7.21 -18.97
N CYS A 97 14.97 -7.27 -18.11
CA CYS A 97 14.47 -8.54 -17.59
C CYS A 97 13.99 -9.47 -18.71
N LEU A 98 13.27 -8.94 -19.71
CA LEU A 98 12.80 -9.72 -20.85
C LEU A 98 13.97 -10.25 -21.69
N GLU A 99 14.94 -9.39 -22.02
CA GLU A 99 16.12 -9.75 -22.81
C GLU A 99 17.00 -10.79 -22.12
N LEU A 100 17.11 -10.72 -20.79
CA LEU A 100 17.87 -11.66 -19.98
C LEU A 100 17.09 -12.95 -19.64
N GLY A 101 15.83 -13.07 -20.07
CA GLY A 101 14.95 -14.19 -19.71
C GLY A 101 14.68 -14.30 -18.19
N LYS A 102 14.74 -13.18 -17.48
CA LYS A 102 14.51 -13.09 -16.03
C LYS A 102 13.10 -12.59 -15.75
N GLU A 103 12.46 -13.13 -14.72
CA GLU A 103 11.21 -12.55 -14.23
C GLU A 103 11.48 -11.22 -13.51
N PRO A 104 10.81 -10.11 -13.89
CA PRO A 104 10.93 -8.85 -13.18
C PRO A 104 10.52 -8.99 -11.71
N ASN A 105 11.24 -8.32 -10.83
CA ASN A 105 10.86 -8.19 -9.43
C ASN A 105 9.57 -7.37 -9.37
N LYS A 106 8.46 -8.03 -9.02
CA LYS A 106 7.20 -7.34 -8.73
C LYS A 106 7.24 -6.79 -7.30
N PRO A 107 7.03 -5.48 -7.11
CA PRO A 107 6.73 -4.91 -5.80
C PRO A 107 5.45 -5.57 -5.26
N PHE A 108 5.43 -5.88 -3.96
CA PHE A 108 4.21 -6.31 -3.23
C PHE A 108 3.47 -7.51 -3.85
N LYS A 109 4.08 -8.70 -3.85
CA LYS A 109 3.48 -9.94 -4.39
C LYS A 109 2.29 -10.52 -3.58
N GLY A 110 1.84 -9.85 -2.53
CA GLY A 110 0.79 -10.34 -1.62
C GLY A 110 1.23 -11.50 -0.71
N VAL A 111 2.48 -11.97 -0.82
CA VAL A 111 3.05 -12.98 0.06
C VAL A 111 3.78 -12.29 1.20
N PHE A 112 3.35 -12.55 2.43
CA PHE A 112 3.90 -11.96 3.64
C PHE A 112 4.13 -13.05 4.69
N ASN A 113 5.38 -13.50 4.81
CA ASN A 113 5.77 -14.53 5.76
C ASN A 113 6.29 -13.88 7.05
N VAL A 114 5.60 -14.09 8.16
CA VAL A 114 5.96 -13.53 9.47
C VAL A 114 6.10 -14.61 10.53
N ARG A 115 7.04 -14.42 11.45
CA ARG A 115 7.17 -15.24 12.67
C ARG A 115 6.64 -14.41 13.83
N ILE A 116 5.48 -14.80 14.37
CA ILE A 116 4.76 -14.03 15.40
C ILE A 116 4.91 -14.60 16.82
N GLY A 117 5.66 -15.69 16.99
CA GLY A 117 5.81 -16.37 18.28
C GLY A 117 4.67 -17.35 18.58
N GLU A 118 4.94 -18.33 19.45
CA GLU A 118 4.02 -19.43 19.76
C GLU A 118 2.74 -18.95 20.46
N GLU A 119 2.88 -18.09 21.47
CA GLU A 119 1.75 -17.59 22.26
C GLU A 119 0.77 -16.78 21.42
N LEU A 120 1.26 -15.81 20.66
CA LEU A 120 0.42 -14.99 19.78
C LEU A 120 -0.20 -15.82 18.65
N HIS A 121 0.52 -16.80 18.10
CA HIS A 121 -0.05 -17.74 17.13
C HIS A 121 -1.20 -18.55 17.74
N ARG A 122 -1.02 -19.07 18.96
CA ARG A 122 -2.06 -19.82 19.68
C ARG A 122 -3.30 -18.97 19.90
N GLU A 123 -3.14 -17.76 20.43
CA GLU A 123 -4.27 -16.85 20.69
C GLU A 123 -4.98 -16.45 19.39
N ALA A 124 -4.22 -16.06 18.37
CA ALA A 124 -4.77 -15.69 17.06
C ALA A 124 -5.55 -16.84 16.42
N THR A 125 -5.06 -18.08 16.54
CA THR A 125 -5.74 -19.27 16.00
C THR A 125 -7.05 -19.55 16.74
N ILE A 126 -7.06 -19.45 18.07
CA ILE A 126 -8.29 -19.63 18.87
C ILE A 126 -9.33 -18.55 18.53
N ILE A 127 -8.91 -17.29 18.44
CA ILE A 127 -9.78 -16.15 18.11
C ILE A 127 -10.23 -16.17 16.64
N ALA A 128 -9.45 -16.78 15.76
CA ALA A 128 -9.83 -16.95 14.37
C ALA A 128 -11.09 -17.84 14.26
N GLY A 129 -11.16 -18.92 15.04
CA GLY A 129 -12.29 -19.86 15.01
C GLY A 129 -12.43 -20.46 13.61
N ASP A 130 -13.61 -20.33 13.00
CA ASP A 130 -13.89 -20.88 11.67
C ASP A 130 -13.23 -20.10 10.51
N ARG A 131 -12.74 -18.89 10.76
CA ARG A 131 -11.99 -18.13 9.74
C ARG A 131 -10.55 -18.61 9.69
N SER A 132 -9.96 -18.66 8.50
CA SER A 132 -8.54 -18.98 8.37
C SER A 132 -7.68 -17.94 9.12
N LEU A 133 -6.55 -18.38 9.67
CA LEU A 133 -5.60 -17.47 10.32
C LEU A 133 -5.15 -16.34 9.36
N ASN A 134 -5.00 -16.64 8.07
CA ASN A 134 -4.67 -15.65 7.04
C ASN A 134 -5.76 -14.58 6.89
N ALA A 135 -7.04 -14.95 6.96
CA ALA A 135 -8.14 -13.99 6.94
C ALA A 135 -8.11 -13.08 8.16
N PHE A 136 -7.91 -13.65 9.36
CA PHE A 136 -7.77 -12.88 10.60
C PHE A 136 -6.60 -11.87 10.53
N VAL A 137 -5.43 -12.31 10.06
CA VAL A 137 -4.26 -11.45 9.90
C VAL A 137 -4.51 -10.36 8.86
N THR A 138 -5.20 -10.69 7.76
CA THR A 138 -5.54 -9.71 6.71
C THR A 138 -6.45 -8.61 7.26
N GLU A 139 -7.48 -8.96 8.04
CA GLU A 139 -8.37 -8.01 8.72
C GLU A 139 -7.57 -7.11 9.68
N ALA A 140 -6.71 -7.69 10.52
CA ALA A 140 -5.87 -6.91 11.45
C ALA A 140 -4.94 -5.92 10.73
N ILE A 141 -4.35 -6.33 9.59
CA ILE A 141 -3.52 -5.44 8.75
C ILE A 141 -4.38 -4.30 8.17
N GLN A 142 -5.58 -4.60 7.67
CA GLN A 142 -6.49 -3.58 7.15
C GLN A 142 -6.88 -2.56 8.22
N GLU A 143 -7.24 -3.02 9.42
CA GLU A 143 -7.54 -2.15 10.56
C GLU A 143 -6.34 -1.27 10.92
N LYS A 144 -5.13 -1.83 10.97
CA LYS A 144 -3.91 -1.06 11.29
C LYS A 144 -3.63 -0.02 10.22
N ILE A 145 -3.71 -0.37 8.93
CA ILE A 145 -3.55 0.58 7.81
C ILE A 145 -4.59 1.71 7.91
N PHE A 146 -5.84 1.37 8.21
CA PHE A 146 -6.90 2.35 8.37
C PHE A 146 -6.63 3.30 9.55
N ARG A 147 -6.07 2.79 10.66
CA ARG A 147 -5.72 3.58 11.86
C ARG A 147 -4.47 4.44 11.71
N GLU A 148 -3.50 4.03 10.90
CA GLU A 148 -2.23 4.75 10.71
C GLU A 148 -2.21 5.70 9.51
N LYS A 149 -3.07 5.48 8.51
CA LYS A 149 -3.30 6.47 7.45
C LYS A 149 -3.65 7.90 7.97
N PRO A 150 -4.37 8.09 9.09
CA PRO A 150 -4.56 9.37 9.77
C PRO A 150 -3.30 10.00 10.38
N SER A 151 -2.31 9.19 10.78
CA SER A 151 -1.07 9.62 11.46
C SER A 151 0.05 9.96 10.49
N LEU A 152 -0.02 9.41 9.29
CA LEU A 152 1.00 9.63 8.26
C LEU A 152 0.77 10.97 7.55
N ARG A 153 -0.49 11.34 7.34
CA ARG A 153 -1.03 12.62 6.87
C ARG A 153 -0.23 13.91 7.16
#